data_AF-A0A3M1KU00-F1
#
_entry.id   AF-A0A3M1KU00-F1
#
_cell.length_a   1.000
_cell.length_b   1.000
_cell.length_c   1.000
_cell.angle_alpha   90.00
_cell.angle_beta   90.00
_cell.angle_gamma   90.00
#
_symmetry.space_group_name_H-M   'P 1'
#
loop_
_entity.id
_entity.type
_entity.pdbx_description
1 polymer ?
#
loop_
_entity_poly.entity_id
_entity_poly.type
_entity_poly.pdbx_seq_one_letter_code
_entity_poly.pdbx_strand_id
1 'polypeptide(L)'
;MAYAVNLSSNQHLTVTNQGKQTLISLVSITPGQQQSQSSSITTGAWTRPPQLYQTASGLVLQINRDQQQHFILIQGNRINPIAAPTWQNAVEIELENIPDSTATPTYLEFEPMQPMQMGNMSMNLDSMSMEMGNMSM
;
A
#
# COMPACT_ATOMS: atom_id res chain seq x y z
N MET A 1 11.84 -3.18 11.49
CA MET A 1 11.40 -4.16 10.48
C MET A 1 10.13 -3.63 9.83
N ALA A 2 10.09 -3.55 8.51
CA ALA A 2 8.95 -3.06 7.76
C ALA A 2 8.60 -4.02 6.61
N TYR A 3 7.31 -4.13 6.33
CA TYR A 3 6.77 -4.95 5.25
C TYR A 3 5.63 -4.20 4.56
N ALA A 4 5.45 -4.47 3.27
CA ALA A 4 4.38 -3.87 2.50
C ALA A 4 3.78 -4.84 1.49
N VAL A 5 2.56 -4.52 1.05
CA VAL A 5 1.90 -5.23 -0.04
C VAL A 5 0.85 -4.35 -0.71
N ASN A 6 0.71 -4.51 -2.03
CA ASN A 6 -0.41 -3.96 -2.77
C ASN A 6 -1.59 -4.93 -2.71
N LEU A 7 -2.65 -4.54 -2.01
CA LEU A 7 -3.88 -5.33 -1.88
C LEU A 7 -4.73 -5.27 -3.16
N SER A 8 -4.62 -4.16 -3.88
CA SER A 8 -5.19 -3.95 -5.22
C SER A 8 -4.39 -2.86 -5.95
N SER A 9 -4.76 -2.51 -7.18
CA SER A 9 -4.14 -1.39 -7.92
C SER A 9 -4.23 -0.04 -7.19
N ASN A 10 -5.18 0.07 -6.27
CA ASN A 10 -5.59 1.31 -5.62
C ASN A 10 -5.43 1.25 -4.10
N GLN A 11 -4.89 0.16 -3.55
CA GLN A 11 -4.81 -0.03 -2.11
C GLN A 11 -3.48 -0.65 -1.70
N HIS A 12 -2.80 0.03 -0.79
CA HIS A 12 -1.47 -0.33 -0.30
C HIS A 12 -1.49 -0.47 1.23
N LEU A 13 -0.94 -1.56 1.72
CA LEU A 13 -0.79 -1.84 3.15
C LEU A 13 0.70 -1.84 3.51
N THR A 14 1.04 -1.07 4.54
CA THR A 14 2.38 -1.06 5.14
C THR A 14 2.26 -1.46 6.61
N VAL A 15 3.16 -2.33 7.06
CA VAL A 15 3.24 -2.79 8.45
C VAL A 15 4.68 -2.60 8.93
N THR A 16 4.85 -1.85 10.01
CA THR A 16 6.17 -1.50 10.55
C THR A 16 6.24 -1.81 12.03
N ASN A 17 7.28 -2.54 12.45
CA ASN A 17 7.65 -2.68 13.84
C ASN A 17 8.56 -1.53 14.27
N GLN A 18 8.07 -0.70 15.19
CA GLN A 18 8.81 0.38 15.84
C GLN A 18 9.05 0.03 17.32
N GLY A 19 9.99 -0.89 17.54
CA GLY A 19 10.38 -1.35 18.88
C GLY A 19 9.33 -2.25 19.52
N LYS A 20 8.33 -1.68 20.19
CA LYS A 20 7.22 -2.42 20.83
C LYS A 20 5.86 -2.17 20.18
N GLN A 21 5.80 -1.18 19.29
CA GLN A 21 4.60 -0.82 18.57
C GLN A 21 4.65 -1.42 17.17
N THR A 22 3.50 -1.92 16.72
CA THR A 22 3.27 -2.18 15.30
C THR A 22 2.42 -1.05 14.76
N LEU A 23 2.99 -0.32 13.79
CA LEU A 23 2.27 0.65 12.98
C LEU A 23 1.72 -0.07 11.76
N ILE A 24 0.43 0.07 11.52
CA ILE A 24 -0.27 -0.44 10.35
C ILE A 24 -0.80 0.77 9.61
N SER A 25 -0.44 0.91 8.34
CA SER A 25 -0.88 2.01 7.47
C SER A 25 -1.56 1.44 6.24
N LEU A 26 -2.78 1.87 5.99
CA LEU A 26 -3.58 1.52 4.82
C LEU A 26 -3.84 2.78 4.01
N VAL A 27 -3.32 2.80 2.78
CA VAL A 27 -3.54 3.89 1.83
C VAL A 27 -4.44 3.38 0.72
N SER A 28 -5.50 4.13 0.41
CA SER A 28 -6.40 3.87 -0.70
C SER A 28 -6.43 5.09 -1.63
N ILE A 29 -6.26 4.86 -2.93
CA ILE A 29 -6.15 5.90 -3.96
C ILE A 29 -7.31 5.71 -4.95
N THR A 30 -8.11 6.74 -5.13
CA THR A 30 -9.15 6.81 -6.15
C THR A 30 -8.96 8.07 -6.98
N PRO A 31 -9.47 8.14 -8.22
CA PRO A 31 -9.33 9.35 -9.04
C PRO A 31 -9.82 10.59 -8.28
N GLY A 32 -8.90 11.52 -8.02
CA GLY A 32 -9.17 12.76 -7.30
C GLY A 32 -9.24 12.68 -5.77
N GLN A 33 -9.02 11.51 -5.14
CA GLN A 33 -9.03 11.35 -3.67
C GLN A 33 -8.02 10.29 -3.18
N GLN A 34 -7.21 10.66 -2.19
CA GLN A 34 -6.34 9.74 -1.45
C GLN A 34 -6.78 9.68 0.01
N GLN A 35 -7.10 8.48 0.50
CA GLN A 35 -7.43 8.24 1.91
C GLN A 35 -6.31 7.43 2.55
N SER A 36 -5.86 7.87 3.73
CA SER A 36 -4.91 7.13 4.54
C SER A 36 -5.52 6.88 5.92
N GLN A 37 -5.35 5.64 6.42
CA GLN A 37 -5.68 5.27 7.78
C GLN A 37 -4.46 4.58 8.39
N SER A 38 -4.07 5.03 9.59
CA SER A 38 -3.02 4.36 10.35
C SER A 38 -3.51 3.96 11.73
N SER A 39 -2.88 2.93 12.31
CA SER A 39 -3.13 2.49 13.69
C SER A 39 -1.84 1.96 14.28
N SER A 40 -1.60 2.31 15.55
CA SER A 40 -0.45 1.87 16.33
C SER A 40 -0.93 0.95 17.43
N ILE A 41 -0.41 -0.28 17.46
CA ILE A 41 -0.86 -1.33 18.39
C ILE A 41 0.35 -1.91 19.11
N THR A 42 0.24 -2.01 20.44
CA THR A 42 1.29 -2.64 21.24
C THR A 42 1.25 -4.15 21.03
N THR A 43 2.27 -4.65 20.34
CA THR A 43 2.42 -6.06 19.94
C THR A 43 3.79 -6.62 20.35
N GLY A 44 4.70 -5.75 20.81
CA GLY A 44 6.07 -6.09 21.14
C GLY A 44 6.99 -6.07 19.93
N ALA A 45 8.24 -6.49 20.15
CA ALA A 45 9.21 -6.68 19.08
C ALA A 45 8.88 -7.95 18.30
N TRP A 46 8.94 -7.89 16.98
CA TRP A 46 8.72 -9.08 16.16
C TRP A 46 9.92 -10.02 16.23
N THR A 47 9.64 -11.31 16.30
CA THR A 47 10.66 -12.37 16.25
C THR A 47 10.68 -13.10 14.90
N ARG A 48 9.62 -12.93 14.11
CA ARG A 48 9.41 -13.53 12.79
C ARG A 48 8.70 -12.50 11.91
N PRO A 49 8.81 -12.62 10.58
CA PRO A 49 8.02 -11.79 9.66
C PRO A 49 6.52 -11.88 9.99
N PRO A 50 5.77 -10.78 9.86
CA PRO A 50 4.31 -10.82 9.92
C PRO A 50 3.77 -11.64 8.75
N GLN A 51 2.59 -12.21 8.94
CA GLN A 51 1.88 -12.96 7.89
C GLN A 51 0.54 -12.30 7.65
N LEU A 52 0.15 -12.15 6.39
CA LEU A 52 -1.13 -11.57 6.01
C LEU A 52 -2.00 -12.63 5.35
N TYR A 53 -3.26 -12.71 5.76
CA TYR A 53 -4.21 -13.66 5.22
C TYR A 53 -5.47 -12.94 4.76
N GLN A 54 -5.95 -13.26 3.56
CA GLN A 54 -7.28 -12.89 3.11
C GLN A 54 -8.28 -13.95 3.52
N THR A 55 -9.31 -13.55 4.26
CA THR A 55 -10.39 -14.43 4.76
C THR A 55 -11.74 -13.94 4.24
N ALA A 56 -12.80 -14.72 4.42
CA ALA A 56 -14.16 -14.29 4.13
C ALA A 56 -14.57 -13.01 4.90
N SER A 57 -13.96 -12.77 6.06
CA SER A 57 -14.26 -11.61 6.90
C SER A 57 -13.43 -10.37 6.58
N GLY A 58 -12.39 -10.47 5.74
CA GLY A 58 -11.42 -9.39 5.49
C GLY A 58 -9.98 -9.88 5.63
N LEU A 59 -9.05 -8.95 5.78
CA LEU A 59 -7.63 -9.25 5.91
C LEU A 59 -7.26 -9.45 7.37
N VAL A 60 -6.55 -10.54 7.68
CA VAL A 60 -6.04 -10.85 9.01
C VAL A 60 -4.53 -10.77 8.97
N LEU A 61 -3.97 -9.80 9.70
CA LEU A 61 -2.55 -9.69 9.95
C LEU A 61 -2.22 -10.47 11.22
N GLN A 62 -1.35 -11.46 11.09
CA GLN A 62 -0.80 -12.23 12.19
C GLN A 62 0.63 -11.76 12.49
N ILE A 63 0.85 -11.42 13.75
CA ILE A 63 2.15 -11.01 14.28
C ILE A 63 2.60 -12.06 15.29
N ASN A 64 3.78 -12.64 15.06
CA ASN A 64 4.35 -13.67 15.90
C ASN A 64 5.48 -13.09 16.77
N ARG A 65 5.31 -13.17 18.10
CA ARG A 65 6.28 -12.71 19.09
C ARG A 65 6.52 -13.78 20.14
N ASP A 66 7.71 -14.36 20.19
CA ASP A 66 8.06 -15.43 21.12
C ASP A 66 6.98 -16.53 21.13
N GLN A 67 6.28 -16.71 22.26
CA GLN A 67 5.18 -17.66 22.47
C GLN A 67 3.78 -17.04 22.32
N GLN A 68 3.68 -15.79 21.87
CA GLN A 68 2.44 -15.02 21.74
C GLN A 68 2.14 -14.67 20.28
N GLN A 69 0.86 -14.72 19.95
CA GLN A 69 0.35 -14.31 18.64
C GLN A 69 -0.61 -13.14 18.83
N HIS A 70 -0.47 -12.14 17.97
CA HIS A 70 -1.40 -11.03 17.88
C HIS A 70 -2.08 -11.06 16.51
N PHE A 71 -3.38 -10.86 16.52
CA PHE A 71 -4.19 -10.84 15.30
C PHE A 71 -4.83 -9.47 15.15
N ILE A 72 -4.73 -8.92 13.95
CA ILE A 72 -5.36 -7.65 13.59
C ILE A 72 -6.23 -7.90 12.38
N LEU A 73 -7.50 -7.51 12.50
CA LEU A 73 -8.48 -7.57 11.43
C LEU A 73 -8.55 -6.22 10.73
N ILE A 74 -8.37 -6.25 9.41
CA ILE A 74 -8.45 -5.10 8.52
C ILE A 74 -9.67 -5.32 7.61
N GLN A 75 -10.66 -4.44 7.74
CA GLN A 75 -11.95 -4.50 7.04
C GLN A 75 -12.29 -3.13 6.45
N GLY A 76 -12.24 -3.03 5.12
CA GLY A 76 -12.30 -1.72 4.47
C GLY A 76 -11.18 -0.83 5.01
N ASN A 77 -11.54 0.30 5.62
CA ASN A 77 -10.58 1.23 6.24
C ASN A 77 -10.49 1.09 7.77
N ARG A 78 -11.02 0.01 8.36
CA ARG A 78 -10.95 -0.22 9.80
C ARG A 78 -9.81 -1.17 10.13
N ILE A 79 -9.05 -0.85 11.17
CA ILE A 79 -7.94 -1.66 11.68
C ILE A 79 -8.23 -1.95 13.16
N ASN A 80 -8.54 -3.21 13.49
CA ASN A 80 -8.94 -3.58 14.85
C ASN A 80 -8.15 -4.81 15.33
N PRO A 81 -7.56 -4.77 16.54
CA PRO A 81 -7.03 -5.98 17.15
C PRO A 81 -8.18 -6.94 17.48
N ILE A 82 -7.97 -8.23 17.26
CA ILE A 82 -8.93 -9.29 17.56
C ILE A 82 -8.25 -10.42 18.36
N ALA A 83 -9.03 -11.10 19.21
CA ALA A 83 -8.49 -12.19 20.02
C ALA A 83 -8.25 -13.48 19.22
N ALA A 84 -9.14 -13.79 18.29
CA ALA A 84 -9.06 -14.98 17.44
C ALA A 84 -9.64 -14.69 16.04
N PRO A 85 -8.91 -14.98 14.96
CA PRO A 85 -9.40 -14.84 13.59
C PRO A 85 -10.24 -16.03 13.16
N THR A 86 -11.05 -15.82 12.12
CA THR A 86 -11.77 -16.89 11.43
C THR A 86 -11.01 -17.25 10.15
N TRP A 87 -10.50 -18.47 10.05
CA TRP A 87 -9.65 -18.92 8.94
C TRP A 87 -10.41 -19.47 7.73
N GLN A 88 -11.72 -19.21 7.63
CA GLN A 88 -12.54 -19.76 6.57
C GLN A 88 -12.07 -19.25 5.20
N ASN A 89 -11.64 -20.19 4.34
CA ASN A 89 -11.05 -19.92 3.02
C ASN A 89 -9.87 -18.93 3.07
N ALA A 90 -9.05 -19.02 4.12
CA ALA A 90 -7.89 -18.15 4.27
C ALA A 90 -6.86 -18.40 3.16
N VAL A 91 -6.48 -17.35 2.44
CA VAL A 91 -5.39 -17.34 1.46
C VAL A 91 -4.27 -16.47 2.01
N GLU A 92 -3.05 -17.01 2.10
CA GLU A 92 -1.89 -16.22 2.51
C GLU A 92 -1.48 -15.26 1.39
N ILE A 93 -1.28 -13.98 1.75
CA ILE A 93 -0.76 -12.94 0.89
C ILE A 93 0.68 -12.69 1.32
N GLU A 94 1.60 -12.84 0.38
CA GLU A 94 3.02 -12.59 0.62
C GLU A 94 3.27 -11.10 0.88
N LEU A 95 3.94 -10.82 2.00
CA LEU A 95 4.37 -9.48 2.37
C LEU A 95 5.81 -9.26 1.90
N GLU A 96 6.06 -8.18 1.17
CA GLU A 96 7.39 -7.81 0.73
C GLU A 96 8.13 -7.10 1.86
N ASN A 97 9.38 -7.51 2.13
CA ASN A 97 10.22 -6.81 3.08
C ASN A 97 10.72 -5.49 2.48
N ILE A 98 10.49 -4.38 3.18
CA ILE A 98 10.94 -3.06 2.76
C ILE A 98 11.94 -2.49 3.79
N PRO A 99 12.94 -1.71 3.36
CA PRO A 99 13.89 -1.11 4.29
C PRO A 99 13.18 -0.14 5.24
N ASP A 100 13.55 -0.18 6.53
CA ASP A 100 12.91 0.64 7.59
C ASP A 100 12.94 2.16 7.32
N SER A 101 13.84 2.63 6.44
CA SER A 101 13.93 4.02 5.98
C SER A 101 12.80 4.46 5.02
N THR A 102 11.87 3.57 4.65
CA THR A 102 10.72 3.84 3.75
C THR A 102 9.40 4.00 4.51
N ALA A 103 9.45 4.36 5.80
CA ALA A 103 8.28 4.84 6.54
C ALA A 103 7.87 6.29 6.17
N THR A 104 8.49 6.87 5.14
CA THR A 104 7.90 7.94 4.33
C THR A 104 7.11 7.28 3.19
N PRO A 105 5.98 7.84 2.72
CA PRO A 105 5.32 7.28 1.55
C PRO A 105 6.34 7.25 0.42
N THR A 106 6.89 6.07 0.13
CA THR A 106 7.63 5.83 -1.09
C THR A 106 6.60 6.04 -2.18
N TYR A 107 6.63 7.25 -2.74
CA TYR A 107 6.19 7.47 -4.09
C TYR A 107 6.81 6.32 -4.87
N LEU A 108 5.97 5.39 -5.35
CA LEU A 108 6.31 4.71 -6.57
C LEU A 108 6.59 5.84 -7.55
N GLU A 109 7.88 6.08 -7.80
CA GLU A 109 8.34 6.86 -8.93
C GLU A 109 7.76 6.13 -10.14
N PHE A 110 6.55 6.53 -10.53
CA PHE A 110 6.16 6.41 -11.92
C PHE A 110 7.20 7.24 -12.65
N GLU A 111 8.16 6.58 -13.32
CA GLU A 111 8.91 7.26 -14.35
C GLU A 111 7.88 7.98 -15.23
N PRO A 112 7.99 9.30 -15.42
CA PRO A 112 7.05 10.03 -16.24
C PRO A 112 7.01 9.32 -17.58
N MET A 113 5.84 8.76 -17.94
CA MET A 113 5.65 8.16 -19.25
C MET A 113 6.18 9.17 -20.27
N GLN A 114 7.19 8.75 -21.01
CA GLN A 114 7.82 9.59 -22.02
C GLN A 114 6.71 10.21 -22.88
N PRO A 115 6.80 11.50 -23.23
CA PRO A 115 5.73 12.17 -23.96
C PRO A 115 5.39 11.37 -25.21
N MET A 116 4.17 10.82 -25.25
CA MET A 116 3.66 10.13 -26.42
C MET A 116 3.66 11.13 -27.57
N GLN A 117 4.54 10.92 -28.55
CA GLN A 117 4.53 11.68 -29.80
C GLN A 117 3.25 11.33 -30.56
N MET A 118 2.19 12.11 -30.36
CA MET A 118 0.99 12.06 -31.20
C MET A 118 1.26 12.80 -32.52
N GLY A 119 2.04 12.18 -33.41
CA GLY A 119 2.25 12.67 -34.78
C GLY A 119 2.80 14.11 -34.88
N ASN A 120 2.46 14.81 -35.97
CA ASN A 120 3.00 16.13 -36.36
C ASN A 120 2.50 17.32 -35.51
N MET A 121 2.14 17.10 -34.24
CA MET A 121 1.70 18.16 -33.32
C MET A 121 2.83 18.56 -32.38
N SER A 122 3.47 19.68 -32.69
CA SER A 122 4.43 20.35 -31.81
C SER A 122 3.70 21.34 -30.91
N MET A 123 3.83 21.17 -29.59
CA MET A 123 3.30 22.09 -28.59
C MET A 123 4.47 22.92 -28.02
N ASN A 124 4.42 24.25 -28.19
CA ASN A 124 5.44 25.14 -27.64
C ASN A 124 5.07 25.53 -26.20
N LEU A 125 5.81 25.00 -25.21
CA LEU A 125 5.49 25.16 -23.78
C LEU A 125 5.67 26.59 -23.25
N ASP A 126 6.44 27.45 -23.91
CA ASP A 126 6.69 28.82 -23.44
C ASP A 126 5.53 29.78 -23.76
N SER A 127 4.71 29.45 -24.76
CA SER A 127 3.64 30.33 -25.26
C SER A 127 2.25 29.71 -25.15
N MET A 128 2.12 28.46 -24.69
CA MET A 128 0.88 27.69 -24.72
C MET A 128 0.21 27.67 -26.10
N SER A 129 0.99 27.76 -27.18
CA SER A 129 0.49 27.76 -28.56
C SER A 129 0.50 26.35 -29.15
N MET A 130 -0.59 26.01 -29.86
CA MET A 130 -0.76 24.74 -30.55
C MET A 130 -0.67 24.98 -32.06
N GLU A 131 0.36 24.43 -32.71
CA GLU A 131 0.49 24.44 -34.17
C GLU A 131 0.03 23.09 -34.75
N MET A 132 -0.94 23.15 -35.66
CA MET A 132 -1.43 21.99 -36.41
C MET A 132 -0.69 21.90 -37.75
N GLY A 133 0.09 20.84 -37.98
CA GLY A 133 0.81 20.63 -39.23
C GLY A 133 -0.12 20.54 -40.46
N ASN A 134 0.38 21.05 -41.60
CA ASN A 134 -0.29 21.21 -42.91
C ASN A 134 -1.40 20.20 -43.22
N MET A 135 -2.65 20.64 -43.16
CA MET A 135 -3.76 20.04 -43.90
C MET A 135 -3.87 20.75 -45.26
N SER A 136 -3.19 20.22 -46.27
CA SER A 136 -3.54 20.46 -47.66
C SER A 136 -4.79 19.63 -48.00
N MET A 137 -5.81 20.27 -48.60
CA MET A 137 -7.03 19.64 -49.13
C MET A 137 -6.71 18.64 -50.24
#